data_AF-P93780-F1
#
_entry.id   AF-P93780-F1
#
_cell.length_a   1.000
_cell.length_b   1.000
_cell.length_c   1.000
_cell.angle_alpha   90.00
_cell.angle_beta   90.00
_cell.angle_gamma   90.00
#
_symmetry.space_group_name_H-M   'P 1'
#
loop_
_entity.id
_entity.type
_entity.pdbx_description
1 polymer ?
#
loop_
_entity_poly.entity_id
_entity_poly.type
_entity_poly.pdbx_seq_one_letter_code
_entity_poly.pdbx_strand_id
1 'polypeptide(L)' 'KQQGKCTRESHVTQYGYLKVLGKGVLPENKAVVVKAKLVSKNAERKIKDGGGAVVLTA' A
#
# COMPACT_ATOMS: atom_id res chain seq x y z
N LYS A 1 -14.88 8.25 17.68
CA LYS A 1 -14.70 9.72 17.61
C LYS A 1 -13.24 9.95 17.21
N GLN A 2 -12.99 10.67 16.10
CA GLN A 2 -11.70 10.85 15.40
C GLN A 2 -11.21 9.55 14.72
N GLN A 3 -11.24 9.36 13.40
CA GLN A 3 -10.77 10.27 12.33
C GLN A 3 -9.52 11.03 12.76
N GLY A 4 -8.48 10.29 13.16
CA GLY A 4 -7.11 10.78 13.26
C GLY A 4 -6.32 10.23 12.07
N LYS A 5 -5.93 11.13 11.16
CA LYS A 5 -5.16 10.91 9.93
C LYS A 5 -4.15 9.76 10.08
N CYS A 6 -4.40 8.60 9.48
CA CYS A 6 -3.40 7.53 9.38
C CYS A 6 -2.86 7.45 7.96
N THR A 7 -2.45 8.59 7.40
CA THR A 7 -1.53 8.65 6.26
C THR A 7 -0.14 8.28 6.77
N ARG A 8 0.02 7.07 7.33
CA ARG A 8 1.34 6.52 7.65
C ARG A 8 1.82 5.88 6.36
N GLU A 9 2.59 6.63 5.60
CA GLU A 9 3.18 6.12 4.37
C GLU A 9 4.03 4.89 4.67
N SER A 10 3.68 3.76 4.06
CA SER A 10 4.42 2.52 4.29
C SER A 10 5.59 2.47 3.30
N HIS A 11 6.79 2.75 3.81
CA HIS A 11 8.03 2.59 3.06
C HIS A 11 8.49 1.13 3.14
N VAL A 12 8.13 0.33 2.14
CA VAL A 12 8.56 -1.09 2.08
C VAL A 12 10.08 -1.25 1.95
N THR A 13 10.77 -0.23 1.44
CA THR A 13 12.24 -0.21 1.32
C THR A 13 12.94 -0.27 2.68
N GLN A 14 12.38 0.30 3.74
CA GLN A 14 13.00 0.25 5.08
C GLN A 14 12.92 -1.13 5.72
N TYR A 15 11.98 -1.94 5.28
CA TYR A 15 11.80 -3.32 5.74
C TYR A 15 12.55 -4.34 4.86
N GLY A 16 13.37 -3.88 3.90
CA GLY A 16 14.10 -4.75 2.97
C GLY A 16 13.24 -5.36 1.86
N TYR A 17 11.99 -4.91 1.69
CA TYR A 17 11.09 -5.39 0.64
C TYR A 17 11.15 -4.49 -0.59
N LEU A 18 11.58 -5.08 -1.70
CA LEU A 18 11.60 -4.42 -3.01
C LEU A 18 10.29 -4.59 -3.78
N LYS A 19 9.58 -5.70 -3.56
CA LYS A 19 8.39 -6.10 -4.33
C LYS A 19 7.16 -6.25 -3.45
N VAL A 20 6.07 -5.59 -3.84
CA VAL A 20 4.75 -5.72 -3.20
C VAL A 20 3.96 -6.85 -3.86
N LEU A 21 3.48 -7.77 -3.02
CA LEU A 21 2.64 -8.89 -3.41
C LEU A 21 1.25 -8.72 -2.77
N GLY A 22 0.21 -9.06 -3.52
CA GLY A 22 -1.19 -8.96 -3.06
C GLY A 22 -1.64 -10.17 -2.23
N LYS A 23 -0.82 -10.65 -1.29
CA LYS A 23 -1.19 -11.76 -0.40
C LYS A 23 -2.00 -11.23 0.79
N GLY A 24 -3.07 -11.94 1.14
CA GLY A 24 -3.98 -11.56 2.24
C GLY A 24 -5.04 -10.53 1.85
N VAL A 25 -5.72 -10.02 2.88
CA VAL A 25 -6.78 -9.01 2.80
C VAL A 25 -6.20 -7.67 3.24
N LEU A 26 -6.32 -6.66 2.37
CA LEU A 26 -6.03 -5.27 2.73
C LEU A 26 -7.24 -4.73 3.50
N PRO A 27 -7.05 -4.04 4.63
CA PRO A 27 -8.16 -3.50 5.40
C PRO A 27 -8.87 -2.39 4.62
N GLU A 28 -10.09 -2.65 4.15
CA GLU A 28 -10.91 -1.72 3.34
C GLU A 28 -11.21 -0.39 4.06
N ASN A 29 -11.17 -0.39 5.40
CA ASN A 29 -11.40 0.80 6.20
C ASN A 29 -10.22 1.79 6.25
N LYS A 30 -9.10 1.51 5.57
CA LYS A 30 -7.92 2.39 5.58
C LYS A 30 -7.35 2.57 4.17
N ALA A 31 -7.34 3.81 3.71
CA ALA A 31 -6.57 4.19 2.53
C ALA A 31 -5.07 4.04 2.82
N VAL A 32 -4.40 3.16 2.10
CA VAL A 32 -2.96 2.91 2.24
C VAL A 32 -2.23 3.51 1.04
N VAL A 33 -1.22 4.32 1.32
CA VAL A 33 -0.25 4.77 0.31
C VAL A 33 1.01 3.92 0.45
N VAL A 34 1.31 3.15 -0.60
CA VAL A 34 2.47 2.24 -0.63
C VAL A 34 3.52 2.80 -1.58
N LYS A 35 4.75 3.01 -1.07
CA LYS A 35 5.91 3.44 -1.87
C LYS A 35 6.84 2.26 -2.10
N ALA A 36 6.95 1.79 -3.35
CA ALA A 36 7.69 0.58 -3.70
C ALA A 36 8.38 0.67 -5.07
N LYS A 37 9.43 -0.13 -5.28
CA LYS A 37 10.12 -0.24 -6.59
C LYS A 37 9.40 -1.19 -7.55
N LEU A 38 8.85 -2.30 -7.05
CA LEU A 38 8.16 -3.30 -7.88
C LEU A 38 6.79 -3.63 -7.30
N VAL A 39 5.75 -3.60 -8.13
CA VAL A 39 4.37 -3.94 -7.72
C VAL A 39 3.76 -4.93 -8.70
N SER A 40 3.03 -5.90 -8.16
CA SER A 40 2.33 -6.91 -8.97
C SER A 40 0.94 -6.39 -9.36
N LYS A 41 0.44 -6.74 -10.56
CA LYS A 41 -0.90 -6.34 -11.04
C LYS A 41 -2.03 -6.68 -10.05
N ASN A 42 -1.94 -7.85 -9.39
CA ASN A 42 -2.92 -8.25 -8.36
C ASN A 42 -2.85 -7.38 -7.11
N ALA A 43 -1.67 -6.89 -6.72
CA ALA A 43 -1.50 -6.01 -5.57
C ALA A 43 -2.08 -4.63 -5.86
N GLU A 44 -1.80 -4.10 -7.05
CA GLU A 44 -2.29 -2.80 -7.51
C GLU A 44 -3.82 -2.76 -7.55
N ARG A 45 -4.43 -3.83 -8.09
CA ARG A 45 -5.90 -3.97 -8.13
C ARG A 45 -6.52 -3.96 -6.72
N LYS A 46 -5.91 -4.68 -5.77
CA LYS A 46 -6.38 -4.72 -4.37
C LYS A 46 -6.19 -3.40 -3.63
N ILE A 47 -5.08 -2.69 -3.88
CA ILE A 47 -4.81 -1.40 -3.24
C ILE A 47 -5.80 -0.36 -3.76
N LYS A 48 -6.11 -0.38 -5.07
CA LYS A 48 -7.10 0.51 -5.67
C LYS A 48 -8.53 0.22 -5.20
N ASP A 49 -8.87 -1.05 -5.04
CA ASP A 49 -10.17 -1.50 -4.49
C ASP A 49 -10.35 -1.04 -3.03
N GLY A 50 -9.30 -1.14 -2.21
CA GLY A 50 -9.27 -0.61 -0.83
C GLY A 50 -9.12 0.91 -0.71
N GLY A 51 -9.27 1.67 -1.81
CA GLY A 51 -9.20 3.14 -1.80
C GLY A 51 -7.79 3.71 -1.54
N GLY A 52 -6.74 2.93 -1.76
CA GLY A 52 -5.35 3.32 -1.62
C GLY A 52 -4.68 3.73 -2.93
N ALA A 53 -3.41 4.14 -2.83
CA ALA A 53 -2.58 4.52 -3.97
C ALA A 53 -1.19 3.88 -3.90
N VAL A 54 -0.64 3.56 -5.06
CA VAL A 54 0.74 3.06 -5.20
C VAL A 54 1.59 4.17 -5.80
N VAL A 55 2.71 4.46 -5.14
CA VAL A 55 3.73 5.38 -5.64
C VAL A 55 4.96 4.55 -5.98
N LEU A 56 5.35 4.57 -7.26
CA LEU A 56 6.56 3.90 -7.70
C LEU A 56 7.75 4.81 -7.39
N THR A 57 8.67 4.30 -6.58
CA THR A 57 9.91 4.98 -6.23
C THR A 57 11.05 4.39 -7.06
N ALA A 58 11.81 5.24 -7.76
CA ALA A 58 12.93 4.81 -8.61
C ALA A 58 14.09 4.18 -7.82
#